data_AF-A0A9Q3VQK9-F1
#
_entry.id   AF-A0A9Q3VQK9-F1
#
_cell.length_a   1.000
_cell.length_b   1.000
_cell.length_c   1.000
_cell.angle_alpha   90.00
_cell.angle_beta   90.00
_cell.angle_gamma   90.00
#
_symmetry.space_group_name_H-M   'P 1'
#
loop_
_entity.id
_entity.type
_entity.pdbx_description
1 polymer ?
#
loop_
_entity_poly.entity_id
_entity_poly.type
_entity_poly.pdbx_seq_one_letter_code
_entity_poly.pdbx_strand_id
1 'polypeptide(L)'
;MSGGFLPWLGVPLRHGPWVAALAVLAVTPGGLWLLALVLERRLMGFRTGFVAVLLGDPLLAVAVALGVWRMGTAAPGGPAGLWWGLLWGGLWLCFGLVQWWAELRAGFFTRQQAVAPTKIWHQLVVYPLLGYWLWTAGVGGLLAPGAQLRDATGRVLIVVCVAGWALINGYDRRRPKLGHPPYDWRRLRPFPQPWPASSRSLRAYRSGTGADEPVGRR
;
A
#
# COMPACT_ATOMS: atom_id res chain seq x y z
N MET A 1 -9.13 29.78 4.76
CA MET A 1 -8.74 28.37 5.01
C MET A 1 -9.52 27.50 4.03
N SER A 2 -8.85 26.83 3.08
CA SER A 2 -9.54 26.03 2.05
C SER A 2 -10.27 24.85 2.68
N GLY A 3 -11.60 24.89 2.69
CA GLY A 3 -12.49 23.98 3.41
C GLY A 3 -12.31 22.50 3.09
N GLY A 4 -12.65 21.66 4.08
CA GLY A 4 -12.82 20.21 3.97
C GLY A 4 -11.56 19.34 3.93
N PHE A 5 -10.45 19.82 3.38
CA PHE A 5 -9.23 19.00 3.19
C PHE A 5 -7.99 19.56 3.88
N LEU A 6 -7.00 18.70 4.13
CA LEU A 6 -5.70 19.10 4.67
C LEU A 6 -4.91 19.80 3.54
N PRO A 7 -4.20 20.90 3.83
CA PRO A 7 -3.27 21.50 2.88
C PRO A 7 -2.29 20.45 2.33
N TRP A 8 -2.08 20.47 1.02
CA TRP A 8 -1.24 19.53 0.24
C TRP A 8 -1.79 18.11 0.09
N LEU A 9 -2.23 17.44 1.15
CA LEU A 9 -2.79 16.09 1.03
C LEU A 9 -4.14 16.06 0.31
N GLY A 10 -4.92 17.14 0.42
CA GLY A 10 -6.17 17.30 -0.32
C GLY A 10 -6.00 17.68 -1.79
N VAL A 11 -4.79 18.04 -2.23
CA VAL A 11 -4.56 18.55 -3.60
C VAL A 11 -5.02 17.54 -4.65
N PRO A 12 -4.62 16.26 -4.61
CA PRO A 12 -5.06 15.30 -5.63
C PRO A 12 -6.58 15.12 -5.66
N LEU A 13 -7.23 15.15 -4.49
CA LEU A 13 -8.68 14.96 -4.38
C LEU A 13 -9.48 16.14 -4.95
N ARG A 14 -8.90 17.34 -4.99
CA ARG A 14 -9.52 18.56 -5.52
C ARG A 14 -9.42 18.71 -7.04
N HIS A 15 -8.50 17.98 -7.67
CA HIS A 15 -8.23 18.09 -9.11
C HIS A 15 -8.92 17.00 -9.94
N GLY A 16 -9.89 16.32 -9.34
CA GLY A 16 -10.75 15.36 -10.01
C GLY A 16 -10.28 13.90 -9.90
N PRO A 17 -11.12 12.97 -10.39
CA PRO A 17 -10.96 11.54 -10.15
C PRO A 17 -9.67 10.96 -10.75
N TRP A 18 -9.26 11.42 -11.93
CA TRP A 18 -8.06 10.95 -12.60
C TRP A 18 -6.78 11.38 -11.88
N VAL A 19 -6.71 12.62 -11.40
CA VAL A 19 -5.55 13.11 -10.65
C VAL A 19 -5.45 12.38 -9.31
N ALA A 20 -6.58 12.13 -8.65
CA ALA A 20 -6.61 11.33 -7.43
C ALA A 20 -6.15 9.88 -7.67
N ALA A 21 -6.61 9.24 -8.74
CA ALA A 21 -6.17 7.90 -9.14
C ALA A 21 -4.65 7.86 -9.40
N LEU A 22 -4.14 8.81 -10.19
CA LEU A 22 -2.72 8.90 -10.53
C LEU A 22 -1.86 9.17 -9.29
N ALA A 23 -2.33 9.99 -8.35
CA ALA A 23 -1.62 10.22 -7.09
C ALA A 23 -1.55 8.95 -6.24
N VAL A 24 -2.65 8.18 -6.14
CA VAL A 24 -2.63 6.88 -5.48
C VAL A 24 -1.63 5.95 -6.16
N LEU A 25 -1.72 5.79 -7.49
CA LEU A 25 -0.83 4.92 -8.26
C LEU A 25 0.65 5.34 -8.16
N ALA A 26 0.93 6.65 -8.11
CA ALA A 26 2.27 7.18 -7.93
C ALA A 26 2.82 6.88 -6.55
N VAL A 27 2.00 6.94 -5.49
CA VAL A 27 2.40 6.55 -4.14
C VAL A 27 2.56 5.02 -4.05
N THR A 28 1.61 4.27 -4.60
CA THR A 28 1.65 2.81 -4.66
C THR A 28 0.75 2.28 -5.81
N PRO A 29 1.24 1.38 -6.67
CA PRO A 29 2.52 0.68 -6.59
C PRO A 29 3.74 1.44 -7.13
N GLY A 30 3.56 2.57 -7.82
CA GLY A 30 4.61 3.26 -8.58
C GLY A 30 5.84 3.62 -7.75
N GLY A 31 5.65 4.30 -6.62
CA GLY A 31 6.75 4.67 -5.71
C GLY A 31 7.49 3.45 -5.16
N LEU A 32 6.77 2.38 -4.83
CA LEU A 32 7.38 1.12 -4.42
C LEU A 32 8.23 0.50 -5.54
N TRP A 33 7.72 0.46 -6.78
CA TRP A 33 8.46 -0.05 -7.93
C TRP A 33 9.73 0.75 -8.20
N LEU A 34 9.64 2.07 -8.15
CA LEU A 34 10.80 2.93 -8.35
C LEU A 34 11.86 2.71 -7.27
N LEU A 35 11.46 2.64 -5.98
CA LEU A 35 12.39 2.34 -4.89
C LEU A 35 13.00 0.94 -5.00
N ALA A 36 12.19 -0.05 -5.39
CA ALA A 36 12.67 -1.41 -5.60
C ALA A 36 13.72 -1.48 -6.73
N LEU A 37 13.49 -0.75 -7.82
CA LEU A 37 14.40 -0.71 -8.96
C LEU A 37 15.69 0.04 -8.65
N VAL A 38 15.57 1.27 -8.14
CA VAL A 38 16.71 2.19 -7.99
C VAL A 38 17.57 1.84 -6.78
N LEU A 39 16.93 1.60 -5.63
CA LEU A 39 17.66 1.34 -4.39
C LEU A 39 17.85 -0.15 -4.19
N GLU A 40 16.79 -0.95 -4.32
CA GLU A 40 16.86 -2.38 -4.03
C GLU A 40 17.37 -3.23 -5.22
N ARG A 41 17.63 -2.61 -6.38
CA ARG A 41 18.16 -3.24 -7.60
C ARG A 41 17.40 -4.50 -8.01
N ARG A 42 16.07 -4.49 -7.87
CA ARG A 42 15.21 -5.64 -8.18
C ARG A 42 13.94 -5.22 -8.90
N LEU A 43 13.40 -6.14 -9.69
CA LEU A 43 12.08 -6.02 -10.29
C LEU A 43 11.01 -6.64 -9.39
N MET A 44 9.91 -5.92 -9.20
CA MET A 44 8.71 -6.45 -8.56
C MET A 44 7.75 -6.99 -9.60
N GLY A 45 7.57 -8.31 -9.63
CA GLY A 45 6.61 -8.98 -10.51
C GLY A 45 5.72 -9.94 -9.72
N PHE A 46 4.79 -10.63 -10.39
CA PHE A 46 3.83 -11.53 -9.74
C PHE A 46 4.44 -12.63 -8.88
N ARG A 47 5.65 -13.08 -9.24
CA ARG A 47 6.40 -14.12 -8.50
C ARG A 47 7.19 -13.57 -7.32
N THR A 48 7.65 -12.32 -7.39
CA THR A 48 8.57 -11.73 -6.40
C THR A 48 7.91 -10.70 -5.50
N GLY A 49 6.78 -10.14 -5.93
CA GLY A 49 5.99 -9.13 -5.23
C GLY A 49 4.68 -9.69 -4.67
N PHE A 50 4.07 -8.90 -3.80
CA PHE A 50 2.74 -9.18 -3.26
C PHE A 50 1.67 -8.84 -4.30
N VAL A 51 0.66 -9.70 -4.42
CA VAL A 51 -0.49 -9.46 -5.30
C VAL A 51 -1.25 -8.22 -4.84
N ALA A 52 -1.23 -7.92 -3.54
CA ALA A 52 -1.79 -6.70 -2.96
C ALA A 52 -1.20 -5.44 -3.60
N VAL A 53 0.11 -5.42 -3.86
CA VAL A 53 0.75 -4.27 -4.51
C VAL A 53 0.41 -4.21 -6.00
N LEU A 54 0.38 -5.36 -6.68
CA LEU A 54 0.19 -5.40 -8.14
C LEU A 54 -1.26 -5.18 -8.58
N LEU A 55 -2.22 -5.69 -7.81
CA LEU A 55 -3.65 -5.66 -8.14
C LEU A 55 -4.48 -4.93 -7.09
N GLY A 56 -4.15 -5.10 -5.81
CA GLY A 56 -4.89 -4.45 -4.72
C GLY A 56 -4.76 -2.93 -4.74
N ASP A 57 -3.55 -2.40 -4.88
CA ASP A 57 -3.32 -0.96 -4.87
C ASP A 57 -4.00 -0.23 -6.05
N PRO A 58 -3.99 -0.78 -7.30
CA PRO A 58 -4.84 -0.27 -8.36
C PRO A 58 -6.34 -0.27 -8.02
N LEU A 59 -6.86 -1.28 -7.31
CA LEU A 59 -8.26 -1.26 -6.86
C LEU A 59 -8.52 -0.10 -5.88
N LEU A 60 -7.57 0.20 -4.98
CA LEU A 60 -7.69 1.35 -4.10
C LEU A 60 -7.65 2.68 -4.88
N ALA A 61 -6.83 2.79 -5.92
CA ALA A 61 -6.81 3.95 -6.81
C ALA A 61 -8.18 4.17 -7.47
N VAL A 62 -8.80 3.09 -7.96
CA VAL A 62 -10.15 3.13 -8.53
C VAL A 62 -11.19 3.52 -7.46
N ALA A 63 -11.11 2.97 -6.24
CA ALA A 63 -12.01 3.33 -5.16
C ALA A 63 -11.93 4.84 -4.80
N VAL A 64 -10.71 5.39 -4.70
CA VAL A 64 -10.49 6.82 -4.46
C VAL A 64 -11.02 7.66 -5.62
N ALA A 65 -10.75 7.28 -6.87
CA ALA A 65 -11.23 7.98 -8.06
C ALA A 65 -12.76 8.02 -8.11
N LEU A 66 -13.42 6.87 -7.89
CA LEU A 66 -14.88 6.78 -7.79
C LEU A 66 -15.41 7.66 -6.65
N GLY A 67 -14.72 7.66 -5.51
CA GLY A 67 -15.03 8.53 -4.38
C GLY A 67 -15.05 10.01 -4.76
N VAL A 68 -13.97 10.49 -5.39
CA VAL A 68 -13.85 11.88 -5.88
C VAL A 68 -14.89 12.19 -6.94
N TRP A 69 -15.09 11.31 -7.92
CA TRP A 69 -16.09 11.49 -8.97
C TRP A 69 -17.50 11.69 -8.38
N ARG A 70 -17.86 10.89 -7.37
CA ARG A 70 -19.16 10.99 -6.69
C ARG A 70 -19.33 12.24 -5.86
N MET A 71 -18.28 12.69 -5.17
CA MET A 71 -18.32 13.96 -4.42
C MET A 71 -18.47 15.16 -5.36
N GLY A 72 -18.04 15.04 -6.63
CA GLY A 72 -18.08 16.12 -7.59
C GLY A 72 -17.25 17.31 -7.12
N THR A 73 -17.85 18.50 -7.08
CA THR A 73 -17.20 19.72 -6.57
C THR A 73 -17.43 19.94 -5.07
N ALA A 74 -18.22 19.07 -4.41
CA ALA A 74 -18.51 19.23 -2.99
C ALA A 74 -17.26 18.95 -2.16
N ALA A 75 -16.96 19.87 -1.24
CA ALA A 75 -15.95 19.62 -0.23
C ALA A 75 -16.43 18.52 0.73
N PRO A 76 -15.57 17.60 1.16
CA PRO A 76 -15.93 16.57 2.11
C PRO A 76 -16.28 17.22 3.46
N GLY A 77 -17.46 16.91 3.95
CA GLY A 77 -17.98 17.36 5.24
C GLY A 77 -18.29 16.20 6.18
N GLY A 78 -18.66 16.53 7.42
CA GLY A 78 -19.07 15.54 8.42
C GLY A 78 -18.04 14.40 8.58
N PRO A 79 -18.46 13.12 8.56
CA PRO A 79 -17.57 11.96 8.72
C PRO A 79 -16.47 11.81 7.66
N ALA A 80 -16.59 12.46 6.49
CA ALA A 80 -15.57 12.45 5.45
C ALA A 80 -14.60 13.65 5.54
N GLY A 81 -14.91 14.63 6.41
CA GLY A 81 -14.18 15.88 6.51
C GLY A 81 -12.77 15.76 7.11
N LEU A 82 -12.08 16.90 7.14
CA LEU A 82 -10.68 17.05 7.53
C LEU A 82 -10.26 16.23 8.76
N TRP A 83 -10.97 16.41 9.89
CA TRP A 83 -10.57 15.79 11.15
C TRP A 83 -10.64 14.28 11.13
N TRP A 84 -11.65 13.73 10.44
CA TRP A 84 -11.76 12.29 10.25
C TRP A 84 -10.71 11.76 9.29
N GLY A 85 -10.45 12.46 8.19
CA GLY A 85 -9.34 12.11 7.29
C GLY A 85 -8.00 12.07 8.04
N LEU A 86 -7.71 13.08 8.86
CA LEU A 86 -6.50 13.15 9.69
C LEU A 86 -6.42 12.01 10.69
N LEU A 87 -7.53 11.74 11.40
CA LEU A 87 -7.60 10.63 12.34
C LEU A 87 -7.27 9.32 11.64
N TRP A 88 -7.85 9.06 10.47
CA TRP A 88 -7.61 7.82 9.74
C TRP A 88 -6.21 7.73 9.15
N GLY A 89 -5.65 8.83 8.64
CA GLY A 89 -4.23 8.87 8.26
C GLY A 89 -3.32 8.52 9.44
N GLY A 90 -3.59 9.09 10.63
CA GLY A 90 -2.87 8.79 11.86
C GLY A 90 -3.04 7.34 12.34
N LEU A 91 -4.26 6.80 12.31
CA LEU A 91 -4.55 5.42 12.68
C LEU A 91 -3.81 4.42 11.78
N TRP A 92 -3.78 4.69 10.46
CA TRP A 92 -3.04 3.84 9.53
C TRP A 92 -1.52 3.93 9.70
N LEU A 93 -0.98 5.10 10.06
CA LEU A 93 0.42 5.21 10.47
C LEU A 93 0.71 4.39 11.74
N CYS A 94 -0.11 4.53 12.78
CA CYS A 94 0.03 3.75 14.01
C CYS A 94 -0.06 2.25 13.73
N PHE A 95 -1.02 1.83 12.91
CA PHE A 95 -1.14 0.46 12.45
C PHE A 95 0.15 -0.01 11.75
N GLY A 96 0.72 0.80 10.87
CA GLY A 96 1.98 0.49 10.19
C GLY A 96 3.15 0.27 11.13
N LEU A 97 3.31 1.16 12.12
CA LEU A 97 4.36 1.04 13.13
C LEU A 97 4.18 -0.20 14.01
N VAL A 98 2.94 -0.47 14.44
CA VAL A 98 2.61 -1.68 15.22
C VAL A 98 2.85 -2.94 14.41
N GLN A 99 2.42 -2.97 13.14
CA GLN A 99 2.66 -4.08 12.24
C GLN A 99 4.16 -4.31 12.04
N TRP A 100 4.92 -3.25 11.80
CA TRP A 100 6.37 -3.31 11.62
C TRP A 100 7.06 -3.91 12.86
N TRP A 101 6.71 -3.42 14.06
CA TRP A 101 7.22 -3.97 15.31
C TRP A 101 6.83 -5.45 15.49
N ALA A 102 5.58 -5.81 15.23
CA ALA A 102 5.07 -7.17 15.38
C ALA A 102 5.77 -8.15 14.41
N GLU A 103 6.00 -7.75 13.16
CA GLU A 103 6.72 -8.56 12.16
C GLU A 103 8.18 -8.80 12.54
N LEU A 104 8.85 -7.78 13.11
CA LEU A 104 10.20 -7.93 13.66
C LEU A 104 10.22 -8.89 14.85
N ARG A 105 9.30 -8.72 15.80
CA ARG A 105 9.20 -9.58 16.99
C ARG A 105 8.87 -11.03 16.62
N ALA A 106 8.07 -11.25 15.59
CA ALA A 106 7.71 -12.56 15.08
C ALA A 106 8.78 -13.20 14.17
N GLY A 107 9.94 -12.55 13.95
CA GLY A 107 11.00 -13.04 13.08
C GLY A 107 10.58 -13.15 11.61
N PHE A 108 9.56 -12.40 11.19
CA PHE A 108 9.11 -12.38 9.80
C PHE A 108 10.13 -11.67 8.90
N PHE A 109 10.73 -10.60 9.41
CA PHE A 109 11.82 -9.85 8.79
C PHE A 109 13.03 -9.77 9.73
N THR A 110 14.24 -9.72 9.16
CA THR A 110 15.42 -9.26 9.91
C THR A 110 15.39 -7.74 10.08
N ARG A 111 16.20 -7.19 11.00
CA ARG A 111 16.35 -5.73 11.14
C ARG A 111 16.73 -5.05 9.81
N GLN A 112 17.62 -5.67 9.04
CA GLN A 112 18.08 -5.17 7.74
C GLN A 112 16.97 -5.18 6.67
N GLN A 113 16.07 -6.16 6.69
CA GLN A 113 14.88 -6.16 5.82
C GLN A 113 13.85 -5.13 6.28
N ALA A 114 13.72 -4.97 7.59
CA ALA A 114 12.72 -4.09 8.19
C ALA A 114 13.01 -2.60 7.89
N VAL A 115 14.29 -2.25 7.70
CA VAL A 115 14.70 -0.90 7.26
C VAL A 115 14.91 -0.79 5.75
N ALA A 116 14.46 -1.76 4.95
CA ALA A 116 14.58 -1.66 3.49
C ALA A 116 13.77 -0.45 2.97
N PRO A 117 14.22 0.23 1.89
CA PRO A 117 13.55 1.41 1.36
C PRO A 117 12.06 1.20 1.08
N THR A 118 11.70 0.09 0.45
CA THR A 118 10.30 -0.22 0.17
C THR A 118 9.48 -0.51 1.44
N LYS A 119 10.10 -1.06 2.50
CA LYS A 119 9.43 -1.27 3.78
C LYS A 119 9.12 0.06 4.47
N ILE A 120 10.11 0.94 4.54
CA ILE A 120 9.96 2.29 5.11
C ILE A 120 8.88 3.07 4.36
N TRP A 121 8.94 3.09 3.03
CA TRP A 121 7.94 3.78 2.20
C TRP A 121 6.53 3.26 2.44
N HIS A 122 6.35 1.94 2.48
CA HIS A 122 5.02 1.37 2.71
C HIS A 122 4.45 1.76 4.08
N GLN A 123 5.27 1.70 5.13
CA GLN A 123 4.81 1.97 6.50
C GLN A 123 4.59 3.45 6.79
N LEU A 124 5.50 4.31 6.31
CA LEU A 124 5.51 5.73 6.70
C LEU A 124 4.85 6.65 5.67
N VAL A 125 4.69 6.21 4.42
CA VAL A 125 4.12 7.03 3.35
C VAL A 125 2.80 6.43 2.87
N VAL A 126 2.82 5.17 2.41
CA VAL A 126 1.63 4.55 1.79
C VAL A 126 0.47 4.49 2.78
N TYR A 127 0.68 3.95 3.99
CA TYR A 127 -0.39 3.81 4.98
C TYR A 127 -1.06 5.13 5.39
N PRO A 128 -0.35 6.17 5.86
CA PRO A 128 -1.02 7.41 6.22
C PRO A 128 -1.68 8.11 5.03
N LEU A 129 -1.05 8.12 3.85
CA LEU A 129 -1.61 8.78 2.68
C LEU A 129 -2.85 8.07 2.16
N LEU A 130 -2.80 6.75 1.99
CA LEU A 130 -3.98 5.99 1.57
C LEU A 130 -5.04 5.96 2.67
N GLY A 131 -4.66 5.93 3.94
CA GLY A 131 -5.59 6.06 5.06
C GLY A 131 -6.40 7.36 4.96
N TYR A 132 -5.72 8.48 4.70
CA TYR A 132 -6.37 9.78 4.48
C TYR A 132 -7.23 9.79 3.20
N TRP A 133 -6.65 9.44 2.04
CA TRP A 133 -7.35 9.53 0.74
C TRP A 133 -8.52 8.57 0.64
N LEU A 134 -8.35 7.31 1.06
CA LEU A 134 -9.41 6.30 1.01
C LEU A 134 -10.53 6.65 1.98
N TRP A 135 -10.21 7.19 3.17
CA TRP A 135 -11.26 7.64 4.08
C TRP A 135 -12.01 8.85 3.51
N THR A 136 -11.31 9.94 3.23
CA THR A 136 -11.94 11.19 2.78
C THR A 136 -12.69 11.01 1.46
N ALA A 137 -12.09 10.38 0.45
CA ALA A 137 -12.75 10.18 -0.83
C ALA A 137 -13.71 8.98 -0.83
N GLY A 138 -13.34 7.86 -0.22
CA GLY A 138 -14.18 6.67 -0.18
C GLY A 138 -15.44 6.89 0.66
N VAL A 139 -15.31 7.32 1.91
CA VAL A 139 -16.46 7.64 2.77
C VAL A 139 -17.23 8.82 2.21
N GLY A 140 -16.55 9.87 1.74
CA GLY A 140 -17.21 11.02 1.12
C GLY A 140 -18.03 10.63 -0.11
N GLY A 141 -17.50 9.78 -0.99
CA GLY A 141 -18.22 9.25 -2.13
C GLY A 141 -19.39 8.33 -1.74
N LEU A 142 -19.22 7.49 -0.73
CA LEU A 142 -20.32 6.65 -0.22
C LEU A 142 -21.47 7.49 0.35
N LEU A 143 -21.16 8.57 1.06
CA LEU A 143 -22.13 9.50 1.63
C LEU A 143 -22.69 10.49 0.62
N ALA A 144 -22.03 10.68 -0.54
CA ALA A 144 -22.47 11.63 -1.56
C ALA A 144 -23.92 11.33 -2.01
N PRO A 145 -24.79 12.34 -2.05
CA PRO A 145 -26.19 12.19 -2.42
C PRO A 145 -26.33 11.73 -3.88
N GLY A 146 -27.45 11.08 -4.18
CA GLY A 146 -27.73 10.54 -5.51
C GLY A 146 -28.76 9.43 -5.43
N ALA A 147 -29.72 9.44 -6.35
CA ALA A 147 -30.83 8.48 -6.41
C ALA A 147 -30.87 7.70 -7.73
N GLN A 148 -29.93 7.97 -8.65
CA GLN A 148 -29.90 7.31 -9.94
C GLN A 148 -29.19 5.96 -9.85
N LEU A 149 -29.45 5.06 -10.80
CA LEU A 149 -28.78 3.75 -10.84
C LEU A 149 -27.25 3.88 -10.85
N ARG A 150 -26.72 4.83 -11.63
CA ARG A 150 -25.27 5.14 -11.64
C ARG A 150 -24.72 5.47 -10.25
N ASP A 151 -25.57 6.04 -9.38
CA ASP A 151 -25.19 6.39 -8.03
C ASP A 151 -25.12 5.14 -7.14
N ALA A 152 -26.08 4.22 -7.26
CA ALA A 152 -25.99 2.93 -6.59
C ALA A 152 -24.74 2.14 -7.05
N THR A 153 -24.52 2.09 -8.36
CA THR A 153 -23.36 1.41 -8.96
C THR A 153 -22.04 1.96 -8.46
N GLY A 154 -21.87 3.29 -8.40
CA GLY A 154 -20.64 3.89 -7.88
C GLY A 154 -20.32 3.51 -6.44
N ARG A 155 -21.33 3.43 -5.56
CA ARG A 155 -21.15 3.00 -4.16
C ARG A 155 -20.73 1.53 -4.07
N VAL A 156 -21.43 0.67 -4.81
CA VAL A 156 -21.11 -0.77 -4.87
C VAL A 156 -19.69 -0.97 -5.36
N LEU A 157 -19.27 -0.25 -6.42
CA LEU A 157 -17.91 -0.37 -6.96
C LEU A 157 -16.83 0.07 -5.96
N ILE A 158 -17.05 1.13 -5.18
CA ILE A 158 -16.13 1.52 -4.10
C ILE A 158 -15.97 0.35 -3.10
N VAL A 159 -17.10 -0.20 -2.62
CA VAL A 159 -17.09 -1.32 -1.66
C VAL A 159 -16.41 -2.55 -2.24
N VAL A 160 -16.71 -2.92 -3.48
CA VAL A 160 -16.10 -4.07 -4.16
C VAL A 160 -14.59 -3.91 -4.32
N CYS A 161 -14.11 -2.71 -4.68
CA CYS A 161 -12.67 -2.45 -4.80
C CYS A 161 -11.96 -2.61 -3.46
N VAL A 162 -12.51 -2.03 -2.38
CA VAL A 162 -11.93 -2.12 -1.03
C VAL A 162 -11.98 -3.55 -0.50
N ALA A 163 -13.11 -4.26 -0.69
CA ALA A 163 -13.24 -5.65 -0.32
C ALA A 163 -12.27 -6.55 -1.10
N GLY A 164 -12.13 -6.33 -2.40
CA GLY A 164 -11.17 -7.02 -3.26
C GLY A 164 -9.73 -6.82 -2.78
N TRP A 165 -9.34 -5.57 -2.47
CA TRP A 165 -8.04 -5.28 -1.86
C TRP A 165 -7.84 -6.02 -0.53
N ALA A 166 -8.84 -6.05 0.35
CA ALA A 166 -8.77 -6.73 1.64
C ALA A 166 -8.61 -8.25 1.48
N LEU A 167 -9.34 -8.86 0.55
CA LEU A 167 -9.23 -10.29 0.22
C LEU A 167 -7.84 -10.63 -0.32
N ILE A 168 -7.30 -9.81 -1.22
CA ILE A 168 -5.95 -9.99 -1.77
C ILE A 168 -4.88 -9.86 -0.67
N ASN A 169 -5.04 -8.92 0.26
CA ASN A 169 -4.14 -8.81 1.42
C ASN A 169 -4.22 -10.06 2.31
N GLY A 170 -5.42 -10.59 2.55
CA GLY A 170 -5.61 -11.85 3.26
C GLY A 170 -4.94 -13.03 2.56
N TYR A 171 -5.02 -13.08 1.23
CA TYR A 171 -4.35 -14.08 0.39
C TYR A 171 -2.82 -14.02 0.54
N ASP A 172 -2.23 -12.82 0.50
CA ASP A 172 -0.77 -12.64 0.60
C ASP A 172 -0.25 -12.89 2.03
N ARG A 173 -1.01 -12.55 3.08
CA ARG A 173 -0.63 -12.85 4.47
C ARG A 173 -0.45 -14.35 4.73
N ARG A 174 -1.18 -15.19 4.00
CA ARG A 174 -1.08 -16.66 4.07
C ARG A 174 0.07 -17.23 3.23
N ARG A 175 0.72 -16.42 2.39
CA ARG A 175 1.78 -16.83 1.46
C ARG A 175 3.02 -15.95 1.66
N PRO A 176 3.86 -16.27 2.64
CA PRO A 176 5.09 -15.55 2.86
C PRO A 176 5.91 -15.46 1.57
N LYS A 177 6.38 -14.25 1.26
CA LYS A 177 7.29 -13.95 0.17
C LYS A 177 8.47 -13.17 0.73
N LEU A 178 9.50 -12.95 -0.09
CA LEU A 178 10.66 -12.15 0.31
C LEU A 178 10.21 -10.78 0.86
N GLY A 179 9.28 -10.13 0.17
CA GLY A 179 8.77 -8.79 0.50
C GLY A 179 9.80 -7.70 0.27
N HIS A 180 10.88 -7.73 1.05
CA HIS A 180 11.97 -6.76 1.05
C HIS A 180 13.33 -7.46 1.23
N PRO A 181 14.34 -7.14 0.39
CA PRO A 181 15.68 -7.64 0.57
C PRO A 181 16.35 -6.95 1.79
N PRO A 182 17.30 -7.62 2.48
CA PRO A 182 18.15 -6.94 3.45
C PRO A 182 18.89 -5.78 2.78
N TYR A 183 18.88 -4.59 3.39
CA TYR A 183 19.46 -3.38 2.81
C TYR A 183 20.59 -2.78 3.64
N ASP A 184 21.68 -2.39 2.99
CA ASP A 184 22.82 -1.71 3.60
C ASP A 184 22.78 -0.21 3.30
N TRP A 185 22.33 0.57 4.29
CA TRP A 185 22.26 2.03 4.21
C TRP A 185 23.63 2.71 4.15
N ARG A 186 24.70 2.06 4.61
CA ARG A 186 26.06 2.65 4.52
C ARG A 186 26.58 2.65 3.09
N ARG A 187 26.15 1.67 2.29
CA ARG A 187 26.55 1.50 0.89
C ARG A 187 25.45 1.82 -0.10
N LEU A 188 24.27 2.24 0.38
CA LEU A 188 23.07 2.52 -0.40
C LEU A 188 22.77 1.42 -1.42
N ARG A 189 22.81 0.16 -0.97
CA ARG A 189 22.57 -1.01 -1.82
C ARG A 189 22.08 -2.21 -1.00
N PRO A 190 21.45 -3.21 -1.63
CA PRO A 190 21.13 -4.48 -0.97
C PRO A 190 22.38 -5.20 -0.48
N PHE A 191 22.24 -6.00 0.57
CA PHE A 191 23.28 -6.98 0.90
C PHE A 191 23.43 -7.99 -0.24
N PRO A 192 24.67 -8.42 -0.57
CA PRO A 192 24.88 -9.42 -1.60
C PRO A 192 24.24 -10.76 -1.20
N GLN A 193 23.79 -11.51 -2.21
CA GLN A 193 23.33 -12.88 -2.06
C GLN A 193 24.53 -13.84 -1.97
N PRO A 194 24.36 -15.05 -1.39
CA PRO A 194 23.13 -15.60 -0.81
C PRO A 194 22.83 -15.02 0.59
N TRP A 195 21.57 -14.69 0.86
CA TRP A 195 21.15 -14.26 2.21
C TRP A 195 20.88 -15.46 3.11
N PRO A 196 21.20 -15.41 4.41
CA PRO A 196 20.91 -16.49 5.35
C PRO A 196 19.40 -16.70 5.53
N ALA A 197 19.00 -17.93 5.88
CA ALA A 197 17.61 -18.33 6.19
C ALA A 197 17.08 -17.80 7.54
N SER A 198 17.55 -16.62 7.96
CA SER A 198 17.39 -16.08 9.32
C SER A 198 16.00 -15.49 9.62
N SER A 199 15.14 -15.34 8.61
CA SER A 199 13.76 -14.86 8.78
C SER A 199 12.78 -15.72 7.95
N ARG A 200 11.49 -15.64 8.29
CA ARG A 200 10.45 -16.38 7.54
C ARG A 200 10.41 -15.98 6.06
N SER A 201 10.56 -14.69 5.76
CA SER A 201 10.57 -14.18 4.39
C SER A 201 11.80 -14.64 3.59
N LEU A 202 12.98 -14.70 4.21
CA LEU A 202 14.21 -15.21 3.56
C LEU A 202 14.15 -16.71 3.32
N ARG A 203 13.56 -17.49 4.25
CA ARG A 203 13.29 -18.92 4.03
C ARG A 203 12.35 -19.13 2.85
N ALA A 204 11.23 -18.41 2.81
CA ALA A 204 10.27 -18.51 1.71
C ALA A 204 10.89 -18.15 0.35
N TYR A 205 11.78 -17.14 0.32
CA TYR A 205 12.52 -16.79 -0.88
C TYR A 205 13.39 -17.95 -1.39
N ARG A 206 14.21 -18.55 -0.51
CA ARG A 206 15.10 -19.67 -0.87
C ARG A 206 14.33 -20.88 -1.41
N SER A 207 13.27 -21.28 -0.72
CA SER A 207 12.43 -22.41 -1.15
C SER A 207 11.72 -22.12 -2.48
N GLY A 208 11.36 -20.86 -2.75
CA GLY A 208 10.75 -20.44 -4.01
C GLY A 208 11.72 -20.32 -5.18
N THR A 209 13.02 -20.15 -4.94
CA THR A 209 14.06 -20.08 -5.98
C THR A 209 14.76 -21.42 -6.23
N GLY A 210 14.35 -22.50 -5.55
CA GLY A 210 15.00 -23.81 -5.67
C GLY A 210 16.42 -23.87 -5.09
N ALA A 211 16.80 -22.92 -4.23
CA ALA A 211 18.15 -22.83 -3.67
C ALA A 211 18.46 -23.87 -2.58
N ASP A 212 17.52 -24.80 -2.34
CA ASP A 212 17.64 -25.91 -1.40
C ASP A 212 18.03 -27.25 -2.11
N GLU A 213 18.41 -27.26 -3.39
CA GLU A 213 19.09 -28.45 -3.93
C GLU A 213 20.49 -28.55 -3.32
N PRO A 214 20.77 -29.59 -2.51
CA PRO A 214 22.13 -29.81 -2.04
C PRO A 214 22.96 -30.26 -3.24
N VAL A 215 23.88 -29.41 -3.68
CA VAL A 215 24.98 -29.82 -4.54
C VAL A 215 25.76 -30.90 -3.78
N GLY A 216 25.66 -32.15 -4.23
CA GLY A 216 26.61 -33.21 -3.86
C GLY A 216 26.12 -34.24 -2.85
N ARG A 217 25.35 -35.23 -3.33
CA ARG A 217 25.58 -36.65 -3.02
C ARG A 217 25.37 -37.46 -4.29
N ARG A 218 26.45 -37.67 -5.05
CA ARG A 218 26.64 -38.81 -5.94
C ARG A 218 28.03 -39.34 -5.68
#